data_AF-A0A932TB32-F1
#
_entry.id   AF-A0A932TB32-F1
#
_cell.length_a   1.000
_cell.length_b   1.000
_cell.length_c   1.000
_cell.angle_alpha   90.00
_cell.angle_beta   90.00
_cell.angle_gamma   90.00
#
_symmetry.space_group_name_H-M   'P 1'
#
loop_
_entity.id
_entity.type
_entity.pdbx_description
1 polymer ?
#
loop_
_entity_poly.entity_id
_entity_poly.type
_entity_poly.pdbx_seq_one_letter_code
_entity_poly.pdbx_strand_id
1 'polypeptide(L)' 'MIPKKTIAVSVGDINGIGLELILQNHSIVSELCDPIYCINGELLKQASELLNLPIPENFRIFSTY' A
#
# COMPACT_ATOMS: atom_id res chain seq x y z
N MET A 1 25.78 0.62 2.14
CA MET A 1 24.34 0.55 2.48
C MET A 1 23.83 -0.80 2.03
N ILE A 2 23.14 -1.56 2.88
CA ILE A 2 22.53 -2.83 2.48
C ILE A 2 21.25 -2.49 1.71
N PRO A 3 21.03 -3.01 0.49
CA PRO A 3 19.80 -2.76 -0.25
C PRO A 3 18.60 -3.32 0.52
N LYS A 4 17.51 -2.54 0.58
CA LYS A 4 16.25 -2.98 1.17
C LYS A 4 15.70 -4.17 0.38
N LYS A 5 15.02 -5.07 1.08
CA LYS A 5 14.38 -6.22 0.45
C LYS A 5 13.04 -5.78 -0.13
N THR A 6 12.73 -6.25 -1.32
CA THR A 6 11.37 -6.14 -1.87
C THR A 6 10.46 -7.10 -1.13
N ILE A 7 9.35 -6.61 -0.58
CA ILE A 7 8.37 -7.43 0.14
C ILE A 7 6.99 -7.23 -0.46
N ALA A 8 6.35 -8.33 -0.86
CA ALA A 8 4.95 -8.29 -1.26
C ALA A 8 4.05 -8.26 0.00
N VAL A 9 3.17 -7.28 0.08
CA VAL A 9 2.27 -7.08 1.23
C VAL A 9 0.83 -7.24 0.75
N SER A 10 0.15 -8.29 1.21
CA SER A 10 -1.29 -8.42 0.98
C SER A 10 -2.05 -7.40 1.82
N VAL A 11 -3.04 -6.73 1.24
CA VAL A 11 -3.91 -5.78 1.96
C VAL A 11 -4.96 -6.48 2.84
N GLY A 12 -5.17 -7.79 2.64
CA GLY A 12 -6.16 -8.57 3.37
C GLY A 12 -7.59 -8.34 2.87
N ASP A 13 -8.56 -8.38 3.79
CA ASP A 13 -9.96 -8.06 3.50
C ASP A 13 -10.13 -6.56 3.22
N ILE A 14 -10.69 -6.23 2.06
CA ILE A 14 -10.89 -4.85 1.62
C ILE A 14 -11.87 -4.07 2.51
N ASN A 15 -12.75 -4.77 3.23
CA ASN A 15 -13.67 -4.16 4.19
C ASN A 15 -13.07 -4.09 5.61
N GLY A 16 -11.87 -4.63 5.82
CA GLY A 16 -11.12 -4.48 7.06
C GLY A 16 -10.33 -3.17 7.11
N ILE A 17 -9.59 -2.96 8.20
CA ILE A 17 -8.79 -1.74 8.41
C ILE A 17 -7.39 -1.80 7.78
N GLY A 18 -7.02 -2.91 7.13
CA GLY A 18 -5.65 -3.15 6.65
C GLY A 18 -5.17 -2.09 5.67
N LEU A 19 -6.04 -1.68 4.74
CA LEU A 19 -5.72 -0.66 3.74
C LEU A 19 -5.55 0.73 4.35
N GLU A 20 -6.36 1.07 5.36
CA GLU A 20 -6.20 2.32 6.12
C GLU A 20 -4.84 2.37 6.81
N LEU A 21 -4.47 1.29 7.53
CA LEU A 21 -3.17 1.20 8.21
C LEU A 21 -2.01 1.31 7.22
N ILE A 22 -2.12 0.67 6.05
CA ILE A 22 -1.12 0.72 4.99
C ILE A 22 -0.95 2.14 4.45
N LEU A 23 -2.05 2.86 4.17
CA LEU A 23 -2.00 4.24 3.67
C LEU A 23 -1.39 5.19 4.72
N GLN A 24 -1.81 5.08 5.98
CA GLN A 24 -1.31 5.93 7.07
C GLN A 24 0.18 5.69 7.41
N ASN A 25 0.66 4.46 7.27
CA ASN A 25 1.99 4.05 7.75
C ASN A 25 2.97 3.69 6.62
N HIS A 26 2.63 3.99 5.36
CA HIS A 26 3.49 3.67 4.22
C HIS A 26 4.92 4.21 4.36
N SER A 27 5.10 5.41 4.93
CA SER A 27 6.42 5.99 5.19
C SER A 27 7.27 5.09 6.10
N ILE A 28 6.69 4.67 7.22
CA ILE A 28 7.33 3.75 8.19
C ILE A 28 7.66 2.41 7.52
N VAL A 29 6.72 1.84 6.75
CA VAL A 29 6.97 0.57 6.04
C VAL A 29 8.09 0.73 5.01
N SER A 30 8.11 1.83 4.27
CA SER A 30 9.12 2.14 3.25
C SER A 30 10.50 2.40 3.85
N GLU A 31 10.61 2.76 5.13
CA GLU A 31 11.89 2.83 5.84
C GLU A 31 12.50 1.44 6.07
N LEU A 32 11.66 0.41 6.24
CA LEU A 32 12.05 -0.95 6.57
C LEU A 32 12.32 -1.83 5.34
N CYS A 33 11.53 -1.66 4.27
CA CYS A 33 11.61 -2.48 3.06
C CYS A 33 11.18 -1.70 1.81
N ASP A 34 11.25 -2.36 0.64
CA ASP A 34 10.66 -1.85 -0.60
C ASP A 34 9.32 -2.57 -0.83
N PRO A 35 8.19 -2.06 -0.29
CA PRO A 35 6.91 -2.77 -0.34
C PRO A 35 6.31 -2.76 -1.75
N ILE A 36 5.66 -3.86 -2.12
CA ILE A 36 4.72 -3.96 -3.24
C ILE A 36 3.39 -4.43 -2.66
N TYR A 37 2.37 -3.57 -2.68
CA TYR A 37 1.06 -3.87 -2.11
C TYR A 37 0.21 -4.62 -3.13
N CYS A 38 -0.29 -5.79 -2.73
CA CYS A 38 -1.16 -6.62 -3.55
C CYS A 38 -2.61 -6.11 -3.43
N ILE A 39 -2.98 -5.15 -4.27
CA ILE A 39 -4.33 -4.59 -4.37
C ILE A 39 -4.61 -4.12 -5.80
N ASN A 40 -5.87 -4.18 -6.23
CA ASN A 40 -6.31 -3.58 -7.48
C ASN A 40 -6.30 -2.03 -7.38
N GLY A 41 -5.83 -1.36 -8.43
CA GLY A 41 -5.70 0.10 -8.43
C GLY A 41 -7.01 0.87 -8.29
N GLU A 42 -8.12 0.32 -8.80
CA GLU A 42 -9.45 0.93 -8.65
C GLU A 42 -9.92 0.85 -7.20
N LEU A 43 -9.74 -0.30 -6.54
CA LEU A 43 -10.06 -0.47 -5.11
C LEU A 43 -9.19 0.44 -4.22
N LEU A 44 -7.90 0.58 -4.54
CA LEU A 44 -7.01 1.51 -3.83
C LEU A 44 -7.52 2.95 -3.94
N LYS A 45 -7.92 3.37 -5.15
CA LYS A 45 -8.45 4.72 -5.38
C LYS A 45 -9.76 4.94 -4.62
N GLN A 46 -10.71 4.01 -4.71
CA GLN A 46 -11.97 4.09 -3.98
C GLN A 46 -11.75 4.19 -2.46
N ALA A 47 -10.82 3.39 -1.92
CA ALA A 47 -10.50 3.43 -0.49
C ALA A 47 -9.83 4.74 -0.07
N SER A 48 -8.90 5.27 -0.88
CA SER A 48 -8.28 6.59 -0.65
C SER A 48 -9.32 7.70 -0.58
N GLU A 49 -10.30 7.69 -1.49
CA GLU A 49 -11.40 8.65 -1.50
C GLU A 49 -12.33 8.46 -0.29
N LEU A 50 -12.73 7.22 0.03
CA LEU A 50 -13.61 6.91 1.16
C LEU A 50 -12.99 7.29 2.52
N LEU A 51 -11.70 7.04 2.68
CA LEU A 51 -10.96 7.32 3.92
C LEU A 51 -10.47 8.76 4.00
N ASN A 52 -10.57 9.53 2.91
CA ASN A 52 -9.97 10.86 2.77
C ASN A 52 -8.46 10.86 3.11
N LEU A 53 -7.76 9.82 2.64
CA LEU A 53 -6.32 9.65 2.82
C LEU A 53 -5.63 9.65 1.46
N PRO A 54 -4.56 10.46 1.24
CA PRO A 54 -3.85 10.45 -0.03
C PRO A 54 -3.10 9.14 -0.24
N ILE A 55 -3.00 8.71 -1.50
CA ILE A 55 -2.08 7.63 -1.89
C ILE A 55 -0.66 8.22 -1.96
N PRO A 56 0.31 7.71 -1.20
CA PRO A 56 1.69 8.19 -1.26
C PRO A 56 2.31 8.04 -2.67
N GLU A 57 3.17 8.98 -3.07
CA GLU A 57 3.75 8.98 -4.43
C GLU A 57 4.57 7.73 -4.76
N ASN A 58 5.26 7.17 -3.76
CA ASN A 58 6.06 5.95 -3.89
C ASN A 58 5.29 4.67 -3.51
N PHE A 59 3.95 4.74 -3.43
CA PHE A 59 3.10 3.58 -3.18
C PHE A 59 3.06 2.66 -4.40
N ARG A 60 3.71 1.50 -4.29
CA ARG A 60 3.82 0.55 -5.41
C ARG A 60 2.77 -0.55 -5.29
N ILE A 61 1.95 -0.70 -6.31
CA ILE A 61 1.10 -1.87 -6.51
C ILE A 61 1.65 -2.74 -7.64
N PHE A 62 1.35 -4.03 -7.63
CA PHE A 62 1.61 -4.88 -8.78
C PHE A 62 0.54 -4.64 -9.85
N SER A 63 0.95 -4.27 -11.07
CA SER A 63 -0.01 -4.04 -12.16
C SER A 63 -0.70 -5.36 -12.51
N THR A 64 -2.02 -5.37 -12.37
CA THR A 64 -2.88 -6.35 -13.04
C THR A 64 -3.38 -5.73 -14.34
N TYR A 65 -3.78 -6.57 -15.29
CA TYR A 65 -4.36 -6.17 -16.59
C TYR A 65 -5.68 -5.41 -16.42
#